data_AF-A0A853AY69-F1
#
_entry.id   AF-A0A853AY69-F1
#
_cell.length_a   1.000
_cell.length_b   1.000
_cell.length_c   1.000
_cell.angle_alpha   90.00
_cell.angle_beta   90.00
_cell.angle_gamma   90.00
#
_symmetry.space_group_name_H-M   'P 1'
#
loop_
_entity.id
_entity.type
_entity.pdbx_description
1 polymer ?
#
loop_
_entity_poly.entity_id
_entity_poly.type
_entity_poly.pdbx_seq_one_letter_code
_entity_poly.pdbx_strand_id
1 'polypeptide(L)'
;MEPVEINAGRYYLRQLRADDLLDDRPLLREAGVTAPAQYVARRAREWARDESYSWAIAEPTTGELLGEVVLGTDGTVEVWSFPENADAARDVTAAVARFGSGALGLRIRLP
;
A
#
# COMPACT_ATOMS: atom_id res chain seq x y z
N MET A 1 1.15 9.73 -11.57
CA MET A 1 1.98 8.62 -12.12
C MET A 1 1.23 7.29 -12.15
N GLU A 2 1.73 6.30 -12.90
CA GLU A 2 1.25 4.92 -12.81
C GLU A 2 1.75 4.26 -11.50
N PRO A 3 0.91 3.44 -10.83
CA PRO A 3 1.32 2.69 -9.64
C PRO A 3 2.53 1.79 -9.91
N VAL A 4 3.54 1.88 -9.05
CA VAL A 4 4.74 1.06 -9.11
C VAL A 4 4.60 -0.12 -8.17
N GLU A 5 5.00 -1.33 -8.57
CA GLU A 5 5.05 -2.47 -7.67
C GLU A 5 6.44 -2.62 -7.03
N ILE A 6 6.51 -3.06 -5.77
CA ILE A 6 7.76 -3.15 -5.01
C ILE A 6 7.87 -4.53 -4.35
N ASN A 7 9.01 -5.20 -4.57
CA ASN A 7 9.38 -6.34 -3.73
C ASN A 7 9.93 -5.83 -2.38
N ALA A 8 9.26 -6.21 -1.29
CA ALA A 8 9.58 -5.79 0.08
C ALA A 8 10.05 -6.99 0.92
N GLY A 9 10.99 -7.78 0.37
CA GLY A 9 11.52 -8.96 1.06
C GLY A 9 10.51 -10.09 1.08
N ARG A 10 9.88 -10.33 2.24
CA ARG A 10 8.84 -11.37 2.42
C ARG A 10 7.48 -10.99 1.87
N TYR A 11 7.30 -9.74 1.46
CA TYR A 11 6.01 -9.20 1.01
C TYR A 11 6.12 -8.61 -0.39
N TYR A 12 4.98 -8.54 -1.07
CA TYR A 12 4.83 -7.85 -2.34
C TYR A 12 3.95 -6.62 -2.17
N LEU A 13 4.39 -5.47 -2.66
CA LEU A 13 3.61 -4.24 -2.65
C LEU A 13 3.03 -4.00 -4.03
N ARG A 14 1.70 -3.92 -4.10
CA ARG A 14 0.94 -3.73 -5.34
C ARG A 14 -0.16 -2.70 -5.15
N GLN A 15 -0.78 -2.28 -6.24
CA GLN A 15 -1.99 -1.48 -6.15
C GLN A 15 -3.12 -2.30 -5.49
N LEU A 16 -3.99 -1.62 -4.73
CA LEU A 16 -5.26 -2.20 -4.32
C LEU A 16 -6.13 -2.50 -5.55
N ARG A 17 -6.82 -3.64 -5.55
CA ARG A 17 -7.61 -4.15 -6.67
C ARG A 17 -9.05 -4.46 -6.30
N ALA A 18 -9.89 -4.42 -7.32
CA ALA A 18 -11.32 -4.69 -7.25
C ALA A 18 -11.82 -5.19 -8.62
N ASP A 19 -11.06 -6.11 -9.22
CA ASP A 19 -11.29 -6.67 -10.56
C ASP A 19 -11.53 -8.19 -10.48
N ASP A 20 -11.78 -8.81 -11.64
CA ASP A 20 -12.12 -10.24 -11.71
C ASP A 20 -10.94 -11.16 -11.38
N LEU A 21 -9.71 -10.65 -11.39
CA LEU A 21 -8.51 -11.41 -11.05
C LEU A 21 -8.18 -11.30 -9.56
N LEU A 22 -8.45 -10.14 -8.95
CA LEU A 22 -8.16 -9.89 -7.55
C LEU A 22 -9.09 -8.84 -6.94
N ASP A 23 -9.64 -9.14 -5.77
CA ASP A 23 -10.58 -8.27 -5.07
C ASP A 23 -10.21 -8.08 -3.60
N ASP A 24 -9.66 -6.90 -3.28
CA ASP A 24 -9.29 -6.50 -1.91
C ASP A 24 -10.49 -6.00 -1.10
N ARG A 25 -11.64 -5.75 -1.72
CA ARG A 25 -12.81 -5.13 -1.07
C ARG A 25 -13.35 -5.92 0.13
N PRO A 26 -13.34 -7.27 0.17
CA PRO A 26 -13.74 -8.01 1.36
C PRO A 26 -12.83 -7.76 2.56
N LEU A 27 -11.51 -7.83 2.38
CA LEU A 27 -10.54 -7.62 3.46
C LEU A 27 -10.47 -6.14 3.88
N LEU A 28 -10.62 -5.20 2.95
CA LEU A 28 -10.78 -3.78 3.29
C LEU A 28 -12.01 -3.53 4.18
N ARG A 29 -13.13 -4.22 3.91
CA ARG A 29 -14.33 -4.16 4.75
C ARG A 29 -14.06 -4.69 6.16
N GLU A 30 -13.35 -5.81 6.25
CA GLU A 30 -12.96 -6.42 7.53
C GLU A 30 -12.04 -5.49 8.33
N ALA A 31 -11.13 -4.78 7.66
CA ALA A 31 -10.30 -3.73 8.23
C ALA A 31 -11.07 -2.44 8.61
N GLY A 32 -12.40 -2.41 8.40
CA GLY A 32 -13.27 -1.29 8.79
C GLY A 32 -13.47 -0.22 7.71
N VAL A 33 -13.00 -0.41 6.49
CA VAL A 33 -13.23 0.53 5.38
C VAL A 33 -14.70 0.47 4.94
N THR A 34 -15.44 1.56 5.18
CA THR A 34 -16.90 1.60 4.96
C THR A 34 -17.31 1.51 3.49
N ALA A 35 -16.50 2.04 2.56
CA ALA A 35 -16.81 2.04 1.12
C ALA A 35 -15.61 1.54 0.29
N PRO A 36 -15.29 0.23 0.31
CA PRO A 36 -14.05 -0.28 -0.27
C PRO A 36 -13.89 0.02 -1.77
N ALA A 37 -14.96 -0.06 -2.56
CA ALA A 37 -14.88 0.24 -3.99
C ALA A 37 -14.46 1.70 -4.24
N GLN A 38 -15.00 2.63 -3.47
CA GLN A 38 -14.63 4.05 -3.54
C GLN A 38 -13.22 4.28 -3.01
N TYR A 39 -12.82 3.54 -1.97
CA TYR A 39 -11.48 3.57 -1.40
C TYR A 39 -10.42 3.15 -2.42
N VAL A 40 -10.61 2.00 -3.09
CA VAL A 40 -9.72 1.49 -4.15
C VAL A 40 -9.63 2.50 -5.30
N ALA A 41 -10.76 2.99 -5.79
CA ALA A 41 -10.79 3.99 -6.86
C ALA A 41 -10.08 5.30 -6.46
N ARG A 42 -10.25 5.74 -5.21
CA ARG A 42 -9.55 6.92 -4.67
C ARG A 42 -8.04 6.71 -4.65
N ARG A 43 -7.56 5.57 -4.14
CA ARG A 43 -6.12 5.25 -4.08
C ARG A 43 -5.48 5.21 -5.47
N ALA A 44 -6.18 4.67 -6.47
CA ALA A 44 -5.75 4.72 -7.86
C ALA A 44 -5.67 6.16 -8.41
N ARG A 45 -6.67 6.99 -8.10
CA ARG A 45 -6.69 8.39 -8.52
C ARG A 45 -5.57 9.22 -7.86
N GLU A 46 -5.28 8.98 -6.59
CA GLU A 46 -4.23 9.69 -5.85
C GLU A 46 -2.85 9.44 -6.46
N TRP A 47 -2.57 8.19 -6.89
CA TRP A 47 -1.40 7.87 -7.70
C TRP A 47 -1.37 8.67 -9.00
N ALA A 48 -2.46 8.64 -9.77
CA ALA A 48 -2.53 9.31 -11.07
C ALA A 48 -2.31 10.84 -10.96
N ARG A 49 -2.69 11.44 -9.84
CA ARG A 49 -2.59 12.88 -9.56
C ARG A 49 -1.39 13.29 -8.72
N ASP A 50 -0.53 12.33 -8.37
CA ASP A 50 0.64 12.56 -7.51
C ASP A 50 0.24 13.21 -6.17
N GLU A 51 -0.92 12.82 -5.62
CA GLU A 51 -1.48 13.31 -4.35
C GLU A 51 -1.01 12.45 -3.16
N SER A 52 -0.91 11.13 -3.36
CA SER A 52 -0.37 10.16 -2.40
C SER A 52 -0.02 8.86 -3.13
N TYR A 53 0.82 8.03 -2.53
CA TYR A 53 1.24 6.74 -3.09
C TYR A 53 0.93 5.62 -2.09
N SER A 54 -0.06 4.78 -2.40
CA SER A 54 -0.45 3.67 -1.54
C SER A 54 -0.19 2.31 -2.18
N TRP A 55 0.10 1.32 -1.36
CA TRP A 55 0.21 -0.08 -1.75
C TRP A 55 -0.57 -0.99 -0.80
N ALA A 56 -1.25 -1.98 -1.37
CA ALA A 56 -1.60 -3.20 -0.67
C ALA A 56 -0.32 -3.94 -0.28
N ILE A 57 -0.22 -4.34 0.98
CA ILE A 57 0.77 -5.30 1.45
C ILE A 57 0.22 -6.69 1.12
N ALA A 58 0.83 -7.39 0.18
CA ALA A 58 0.34 -8.66 -0.32
C ALA A 58 1.23 -9.83 0.10
N GLU A 59 0.60 -10.95 0.42
CA GLU A 59 1.28 -12.25 0.54
C GLU A 59 1.82 -12.65 -0.86
N PRO A 60 3.11 -12.97 -1.02
CA PRO A 60 3.72 -13.14 -2.35
C PRO A 60 3.15 -14.26 -3.22
N THR A 61 2.56 -15.29 -2.62
CA THR A 61 2.09 -16.50 -3.29
C THR A 61 0.62 -16.40 -3.67
N THR A 62 -0.22 -15.94 -2.75
CA THR A 62 -1.67 -15.87 -2.90
C THR A 62 -2.15 -14.50 -3.38
N GLY A 63 -1.36 -13.46 -3.16
CA GLY A 63 -1.75 -12.07 -3.40
C GLY A 63 -2.72 -11.51 -2.36
N GLU A 64 -2.99 -12.24 -1.27
CA GLU A 64 -3.92 -11.84 -0.21
C GLU A 64 -3.51 -10.51 0.44
N LEU A 65 -4.49 -9.66 0.76
CA LEU A 65 -4.28 -8.38 1.41
C LEU A 65 -3.97 -8.58 2.90
N LEU A 66 -2.75 -8.21 3.31
CA LEU A 66 -2.29 -8.29 4.70
C LEU A 66 -2.37 -6.93 5.42
N GLY A 67 -2.49 -5.84 4.65
CA GLY A 67 -2.47 -4.46 5.14
C GLY A 67 -2.29 -3.45 4.01
N GLU A 68 -2.03 -2.20 4.37
CA GLU A 68 -1.71 -1.13 3.42
C GLU A 68 -0.57 -0.27 3.96
N VAL A 69 0.25 0.22 3.05
CA VAL A 69 1.23 1.28 3.30
C VAL A 69 0.95 2.47 2.41
N VAL A 70 0.95 3.67 2.99
CA VAL A 70 0.70 4.94 2.30
C VAL A 70 1.90 5.86 2.50
N LEU A 71 2.39 6.44 1.42
CA LEU A 71 3.42 7.47 1.38
C LEU A 71 2.79 8.79 0.91
N GLY A 72 2.79 9.79 1.80
CA GLY A 72 2.40 11.16 1.49
C GLY A 72 3.48 11.90 0.71
N THR A 73 3.08 12.93 -0.03
CA THR A 73 4.01 13.82 -0.77
C THR A 73 4.90 14.67 0.15
N ASP A 74 4.56 14.76 1.44
CA ASP A 74 5.38 15.39 2.48
C ASP A 74 6.44 14.45 3.07
N GLY A 75 6.46 13.20 2.60
CA GLY A 75 7.38 12.13 3.03
C GLY A 75 6.88 11.30 4.21
N THR A 76 5.68 11.55 4.74
CA THR A 76 5.10 10.77 5.85
C THR A 76 4.72 9.37 5.37
N VAL A 77 5.06 8.35 6.16
CA VAL A 77 4.67 6.95 5.91
C VAL A 77 3.67 6.49 6.95
N GLU A 78 2.51 6.04 6.49
CA GLU A 78 1.47 5.44 7.32
C GLU A 78 1.30 3.96 6.95
N VAL A 79 1.22 3.08 7.95
CA VAL A 79 1.05 1.65 7.76
C VAL A 79 -0.04 1.12 8.67
N TRP A 80 -0.87 0.25 8.12
CA TRP A 80 -1.70 -0.64 8.92
C TRP A 80 -1.61 -2.08 8.38
N SER A 81 -1.86 -3.04 9.25
CA SER A 81 -1.91 -4.47 8.93
C SER A 81 -2.95 -5.16 9.79
N PHE A 82 -3.44 -6.31 9.35
CA PHE A 82 -4.15 -7.20 10.26
C PHE A 82 -3.22 -7.65 11.42
N PRO A 83 -3.75 -7.92 12.62
CA PRO A 83 -2.94 -8.25 13.80
C PRO A 83 -1.96 -9.42 13.60
N GLU A 84 -2.38 -10.45 12.87
CA GLU A 84 -1.58 -11.63 12.53
C GLU A 84 -0.38 -11.32 11.60
N ASN A 85 -0.39 -10.15 10.95
CA ASN A 85 0.63 -9.70 10.01
C ASN A 85 1.40 -8.46 10.53
N ALA A 86 1.41 -8.23 11.85
CA ALA A 86 2.02 -7.04 12.45
C ALA A 86 3.54 -6.92 12.19
N ASP A 87 4.23 -8.02 11.86
CA ASP A 87 5.64 -8.02 11.49
C ASP A 87 5.89 -7.41 10.10
N ALA A 88 4.88 -7.38 9.22
CA ALA A 88 4.99 -6.83 7.87
C ALA A 88 5.36 -5.35 7.86
N ALA A 89 4.91 -4.60 8.87
CA ALA A 89 5.06 -3.15 8.94
C ALA A 89 6.51 -2.68 8.80
N ARG A 90 7.47 -3.39 9.40
CA ARG A 90 8.89 -3.00 9.35
C ARG A 90 9.45 -3.12 7.93
N ASP A 91 9.25 -4.28 7.31
CA ASP A 91 9.87 -4.60 6.01
C ASP A 91 9.30 -3.70 4.90
N VAL A 92 7.98 -3.48 4.90
CA VAL A 92 7.32 -2.63 3.91
C VAL A 92 7.69 -1.16 4.08
N THR A 93 7.78 -0.67 5.31
CA THR A 93 8.17 0.72 5.61
C THR A 93 9.57 1.02 5.09
N ALA A 94 10.53 0.11 5.29
CA ALA A 94 11.88 0.27 4.78
C ALA A 94 11.94 0.28 3.24
N ALA A 95 11.15 -0.58 2.59
CA ALA A 95 11.05 -0.62 1.13
C ALA A 95 10.43 0.66 0.54
N VAL A 96 9.33 1.15 1.13
CA VAL A 96 8.66 2.39 0.72
C VAL A 96 9.54 3.62 0.97
N ALA A 97 10.28 3.67 2.08
CA ALA A 97 11.22 4.75 2.37
C ALA A 97 12.34 4.84 1.33
N ARG A 98 12.88 3.68 0.91
CA ARG A 98 13.86 3.60 -0.19
C ARG A 98 13.28 4.09 -1.51
N PHE A 99 12.06 3.68 -1.85
CA PHE A 99 11.37 4.14 -3.06
C PHE A 99 11.14 5.66 -3.03
N GLY A 100 10.55 6.18 -1.95
CA GLY A 100 10.25 7.60 -1.83
C GLY A 100 11.52 8.48 -1.86
N SER A 101 12.60 8.06 -1.20
CA SER A 101 13.87 8.81 -1.25
C SER A 101 14.54 8.73 -2.62
N GLY A 102 14.60 7.53 -3.21
CA GLY A 102 15.37 7.26 -4.43
C GLY A 102 14.65 7.63 -5.72
N ALA A 103 13.40 7.22 -5.87
CA ALA A 103 12.62 7.43 -7.08
C ALA A 103 11.86 8.76 -7.08
N LEU A 104 11.39 9.21 -5.92
CA LEU A 104 10.57 10.43 -5.79
C LEU A 104 11.35 11.64 -5.25
N GLY A 105 12.57 11.44 -4.75
CA GLY A 105 13.37 12.52 -4.15
C GLY A 105 12.79 13.10 -2.85
N LEU A 106 11.89 12.37 -2.18
CA LEU A 106 11.23 12.80 -0.95
C LEU A 106 12.14 12.63 0.26
N ARG A 107 12.02 13.53 1.25
CA ARG A 107 12.60 13.33 2.58
C ARG A 107 11.62 12.53 3.43
N ILE A 108 11.95 11.27 3.68
CA ILE A 108 11.04 10.36 4.38
C ILE A 108 11.00 10.60 5.88
N ARG A 109 9.79 10.52 6.45
CA ARG A 109 9.49 10.59 7.87
C ARG A 109 8.82 9.28 8.27
N LEU A 110 9.56 8.47 9.01
CA LEU A 110 9.07 7.19 9.50
C LEU A 110 8.22 7.41 10.77
N PRO A 111 7.22 6.53 11.00
CA PRO A 111 6.43 6.53 12.24
C PRO A 111 7.26 6.16 13.46
#